data_AF-A0A7X6UWE9-F1
#
_entry.id   AF-A0A7X6UWE9-F1
#
_cell.length_a   1.000
_cell.length_b   1.000
_cell.length_c   1.000
_cell.angle_alpha   90.00
_cell.angle_beta   90.00
_cell.angle_gamma   90.00
#
_symmetry.space_group_name_H-M   'P 1'
#
loop_
_entity.id
_entity.type
_entity.pdbx_description
1 polymer ?
#
loop_
_entity_poly.entity_id
_entity_poly.type
_entity_poly.pdbx_seq_one_letter_code
_entity_poly.pdbx_strand_id
1 'polypeptide(L)'
;MSTQFFTNRGSNSLFSKFQGVLENIPNLQTFDTLVGYFRSSGYFKLRPYLENIKEIRILVGINVDNLVAKYNAKGQQYLKDPNETKEAFLKRLKNDIENAAYQKDVEEGIFQFIQDIGTRLRNCMFLG
;
A
#
# COMPACT_ATOMS: atom_id res chain seq x y z
N MET A 1 -20.71 2.10 -24.31
CA MET A 1 -21.26 1.77 -22.98
C MET A 1 -20.16 1.95 -21.95
N SER A 2 -20.40 2.70 -20.87
CA SER A 2 -19.48 2.82 -19.75
C SER A 2 -19.56 1.54 -18.91
N THR A 3 -18.54 0.69 -18.99
CA THR A 3 -18.42 -0.49 -18.12
C THR A 3 -17.67 -0.09 -16.86
N GLN A 4 -18.27 -0.34 -15.70
CA GLN A 4 -17.64 -0.08 -14.39
C GLN A 4 -16.70 -1.22 -13.94
N PHE A 5 -16.53 -2.25 -14.79
CA PHE A 5 -15.71 -3.41 -14.50
C PHE A 5 -14.37 -3.35 -15.24
N PHE A 6 -13.28 -3.46 -14.48
CA PHE A 6 -11.91 -3.45 -14.99
C PHE A 6 -11.41 -4.89 -15.11
N THR A 7 -11.15 -5.31 -16.35
CA THR A 7 -10.72 -6.70 -16.65
C THR A 7 -9.22 -6.88 -16.70
N ASN A 8 -8.45 -5.79 -16.61
CA ASN A 8 -7.00 -5.75 -16.83
C ASN A 8 -6.59 -6.35 -18.19
N ARG A 9 -7.40 -6.08 -19.22
CA ARG A 9 -7.15 -6.48 -20.61
C ARG A 9 -7.14 -5.24 -21.52
N GLY A 10 -6.11 -5.16 -22.36
CA GLY A 10 -5.91 -4.01 -23.24
C GLY A 10 -5.89 -2.69 -22.47
N SER A 11 -6.66 -1.71 -22.93
CA SER A 11 -6.81 -0.40 -22.29
C SER A 11 -7.78 -0.39 -21.09
N ASN A 12 -8.53 -1.47 -20.83
CA ASN A 12 -9.47 -1.56 -19.71
C ASN A 12 -8.79 -2.12 -18.45
N SER A 13 -7.81 -1.37 -17.94
CA SER A 13 -7.08 -1.71 -16.72
C SER A 13 -7.50 -0.82 -15.55
N LEU A 14 -7.47 -1.38 -14.34
CA LEU A 14 -7.70 -0.61 -13.11
C LEU A 14 -6.68 0.52 -12.97
N PHE A 15 -5.43 0.26 -13.38
CA PHE A 15 -4.36 1.24 -13.34
C PHE A 15 -4.64 2.46 -14.23
N SER A 16 -5.09 2.25 -15.47
CA SER A 16 -5.47 3.33 -16.39
C SER A 16 -6.57 4.21 -15.83
N LYS A 17 -7.49 3.64 -15.03
CA LYS A 17 -8.51 4.42 -14.32
C LYS A 17 -7.90 5.27 -13.21
N PHE A 18 -7.02 4.71 -12.39
CA PHE A 18 -6.31 5.46 -11.35
C PHE A 18 -5.52 6.62 -11.95
N GLN A 19 -4.77 6.36 -13.01
CA GLN A 19 -4.04 7.39 -13.75
C GLN A 19 -4.98 8.51 -14.21
N GLY A 20 -6.06 8.17 -14.93
CA GLY A 20 -7.00 9.17 -15.41
C GLY A 20 -7.68 9.96 -14.28
N VAL A 21 -7.96 9.33 -13.14
CA VAL A 21 -8.53 10.03 -11.97
C VAL A 21 -7.51 10.99 -11.35
N LEU A 22 -6.28 10.54 -11.13
CA LEU A 22 -5.24 11.35 -10.50
C LEU A 22 -4.77 12.52 -11.37
N GLU A 23 -4.77 12.34 -12.70
CA GLU A 23 -4.38 13.40 -13.65
C GLU A 23 -5.48 14.45 -13.85
N ASN A 24 -6.76 14.06 -13.76
CA ASN A 24 -7.88 14.92 -14.16
C ASN A 24 -8.71 15.47 -13.00
N ILE A 25 -8.45 15.07 -11.74
CA ILE A 25 -9.09 15.72 -10.59
C ILE A 25 -8.24 16.94 -10.19
N PRO A 26 -8.73 18.17 -10.45
CA PRO A 26 -8.00 19.36 -10.04
C PRO A 26 -7.95 19.46 -8.52
N ASN A 27 -6.82 19.95 -7.99
CA ASN A 27 -6.63 20.27 -6.57
C ASN A 27 -6.74 19.10 -5.59
N LEU A 28 -6.45 17.86 -6.00
CA LEU A 28 -6.39 16.72 -5.10
C LEU A 28 -5.33 16.94 -4.00
N GLN A 29 -5.77 17.26 -2.78
CA GLN A 29 -4.85 17.57 -1.66
C GLN A 29 -4.36 16.32 -0.93
N THR A 30 -5.22 15.31 -0.84
CA THR A 30 -5.01 14.13 0.00
C THR A 30 -5.35 12.86 -0.77
N PHE A 31 -4.50 11.83 -0.60
CA PHE A 31 -4.74 10.48 -1.10
C PHE A 31 -4.89 9.53 0.08
N ASP A 32 -6.13 9.12 0.35
CA ASP A 32 -6.47 8.15 1.38
C ASP A 32 -6.84 6.82 0.76
N THR A 33 -6.21 5.75 1.23
CA THR A 33 -6.52 4.40 0.73
C THR A 33 -6.57 3.39 1.86
N LEU A 34 -7.54 2.49 1.78
CA LEU A 34 -7.64 1.30 2.63
C LEU A 34 -7.40 0.08 1.74
N VAL A 35 -6.35 -0.68 2.07
CA VAL A 35 -5.94 -1.86 1.30
C VAL A 35 -5.82 -3.07 2.22
N GLY A 36 -6.41 -4.20 1.82
CA GLY A 36 -6.24 -5.46 2.55
C GLY A 36 -4.89 -6.15 2.32
N TYR A 37 -4.22 -5.83 1.22
CA TYR A 37 -2.87 -6.29 0.93
C TYR A 37 -2.08 -5.14 0.30
N PHE A 38 -0.92 -4.82 0.87
CA PHE A 38 0.00 -3.83 0.31
C PHE A 38 1.15 -4.52 -0.41
N ARG A 39 1.25 -4.34 -1.74
CA ARG A 39 2.41 -4.69 -2.56
C ARG A 39 3.16 -3.41 -2.91
N SER A 40 4.45 -3.36 -2.61
CA SER A 40 5.28 -2.18 -2.86
C SER A 40 5.34 -1.83 -4.36
N SER A 41 5.41 -2.85 -5.22
CA SER A 41 5.40 -2.70 -6.68
C SER A 41 4.18 -1.95 -7.23
N GLY A 42 3.00 -2.10 -6.61
CA GLY A 42 1.80 -1.36 -6.99
C GLY A 42 1.91 0.12 -6.64
N TYR A 43 2.50 0.43 -5.49
CA TYR A 43 2.74 1.81 -5.06
C TYR A 43 3.75 2.50 -5.99
N PHE A 44 4.85 1.85 -6.38
CA PHE A 44 5.86 2.46 -7.25
C PHE A 44 5.25 2.89 -8.59
N LYS A 45 4.37 2.08 -9.17
CA LYS A 45 3.66 2.43 -10.41
C LYS A 45 2.73 3.62 -10.25
N LEU A 46 2.10 3.77 -9.09
CA LEU A 46 1.18 4.87 -8.81
C LEU A 46 1.90 6.15 -8.40
N ARG A 47 3.10 6.02 -7.84
CA ARG A 47 3.83 7.11 -7.18
C ARG A 47 4.11 8.35 -8.03
N PRO A 48 4.44 8.26 -9.34
CA PRO A 48 4.60 9.44 -10.19
C PRO A 48 3.34 10.31 -10.25
N TYR A 49 2.16 9.68 -10.21
CA TYR A 49 0.88 10.38 -10.26
C TYR A 49 0.46 11.00 -8.91
N LEU A 50 1.19 10.71 -7.84
CA LEU A 50 0.95 11.24 -6.50
C LEU A 50 1.95 12.35 -6.11
N GLU A 51 2.87 12.75 -7.01
CA GLU A 51 3.95 13.69 -6.69
C GLU A 51 3.47 15.04 -6.15
N ASN A 52 2.36 15.53 -6.70
CA ASN A 52 1.77 16.83 -6.38
C ASN A 52 0.75 16.77 -5.23
N ILE A 53 0.50 15.58 -4.67
CA ILE A 53 -0.43 15.40 -3.55
C ILE A 53 0.31 15.70 -2.26
N LYS A 54 -0.28 16.56 -1.43
CA LYS A 54 0.37 17.05 -0.20
C LYS A 54 0.41 16.00 0.90
N GLU A 55 -0.60 15.15 0.97
CA GLU A 55 -0.74 14.15 2.02
C GLU A 55 -1.17 12.80 1.44
N ILE A 56 -0.44 11.75 1.83
CA ILE A 56 -0.73 10.37 1.42
C ILE A 56 -0.88 9.56 2.71
N ARG A 57 -2.04 8.92 2.89
CA ARG A 57 -2.32 8.05 4.03
C ARG A 57 -2.78 6.69 3.51
N ILE A 58 -2.04 5.66 3.92
CA ILE A 58 -2.29 4.29 3.49
C ILE A 58 -2.61 3.47 4.73
N LEU A 59 -3.84 2.98 4.78
CA LEU A 59 -4.34 2.09 5.80
C LEU A 59 -4.20 0.67 5.29
N VAL A 60 -3.22 -0.06 5.82
CA VAL A 60 -2.95 -1.43 5.41
C VAL A 60 -3.58 -2.38 6.42
N GLY A 61 -4.56 -3.16 5.97
CA GLY A 61 -5.05 -4.32 6.67
C GLY A 61 -3.93 -5.36 6.71
N ILE A 62 -3.36 -5.56 7.88
CA ILE A 62 -2.44 -6.68 8.11
C ILE A 62 -3.32 -7.89 8.41
N ASN A 63 -2.92 -9.09 7.98
CA ASN A 63 -3.72 -10.30 8.17
C ASN A 63 -3.83 -10.62 9.68
N VAL A 64 -4.77 -9.97 10.35
CA VAL A 64 -5.02 -10.09 11.78
C VAL A 64 -5.50 -11.47 12.14
N ASP A 65 -6.09 -12.20 11.20
CA ASP A 65 -6.65 -13.52 11.48
C ASP A 65 -5.60 -14.45 12.10
N ASN A 66 -4.35 -14.38 11.62
CA ASN A 66 -3.24 -15.16 12.18
C ASN A 66 -2.81 -14.69 13.57
N LEU A 67 -2.86 -13.37 13.83
CA LEU A 67 -2.53 -12.79 15.14
C LEU A 67 -3.65 -13.09 16.13
N VAL A 68 -4.90 -12.80 15.78
CA VAL A 68 -6.10 -13.13 16.55
C VAL A 68 -6.18 -14.62 16.83
N ALA A 69 -5.91 -15.50 15.85
CA ALA A 69 -5.83 -16.94 16.08
C ALA A 69 -4.71 -17.33 17.06
N LYS A 70 -3.53 -16.73 16.97
CA LYS A 70 -2.40 -16.96 17.90
C LYS A 70 -2.75 -16.54 19.33
N TYR A 71 -3.45 -15.42 19.52
CA TYR A 71 -3.86 -14.93 20.84
C TYR A 71 -5.05 -15.72 21.40
N ASN A 72 -6.04 -16.05 20.57
CA ASN A 72 -7.15 -16.94 20.93
C ASN A 72 -6.65 -18.34 21.34
N ALA A 73 -5.66 -18.91 20.63
CA ALA A 73 -5.03 -20.17 20.99
C ALA A 73 -4.32 -20.13 22.35
N LYS A 74 -3.94 -18.93 22.82
CA LYS A 74 -3.35 -18.69 24.14
C LYS A 74 -4.38 -18.29 25.20
N GLY A 75 -5.68 -18.28 24.87
CA GLY A 75 -6.75 -17.83 25.76
C GLY A 75 -6.68 -16.33 26.08
N GLN A 76 -5.98 -15.55 25.25
CA GLN A 76 -5.78 -14.11 25.43
C GLN A 76 -6.58 -13.32 24.40
N GLN A 77 -7.17 -12.20 24.82
CA GLN A 77 -7.72 -11.24 23.87
C GLN A 77 -6.55 -10.56 23.14
N TYR A 78 -6.62 -10.45 21.82
CA TYR A 78 -5.65 -9.67 21.05
C TYR A 78 -5.77 -8.19 21.45
N LEU A 79 -4.87 -7.74 22.32
CA LEU A 79 -4.65 -6.33 22.59
C LEU A 79 -3.64 -5.84 21.53
N LYS A 80 -4.13 -4.97 20.66
CA LYS A 80 -3.41 -4.45 19.50
C LYS A 80 -2.11 -3.76 19.94
N ASP A 81 -0.99 -4.46 19.84
CA ASP A 81 0.34 -3.89 20.08
C ASP A 81 0.85 -3.22 18.78
N PRO A 82 1.02 -1.88 18.78
CA PRO A 82 1.55 -1.17 17.62
C PRO A 82 2.96 -1.65 17.21
N ASN A 83 3.77 -2.15 18.16
CA ASN A 83 5.11 -2.64 17.88
C ASN A 83 5.08 -3.98 17.14
N GLU A 84 4.31 -4.97 17.62
CA GLU A 84 4.13 -6.27 16.93
C GLU A 84 3.57 -6.05 15.51
N THR A 85 2.64 -5.11 15.37
CA THR A 85 2.03 -4.73 14.09
C THR A 85 3.06 -4.15 13.12
N LYS A 86 3.92 -3.24 13.61
CA LYS A 86 5.01 -2.64 12.83
C LYS A 86 6.03 -3.70 12.39
N GLU A 87 6.44 -4.59 13.29
CA GLU A 87 7.38 -5.66 12.95
C GLU A 87 6.81 -6.63 11.92
N ALA A 88 5.54 -7.02 12.05
CA ALA A 88 4.86 -7.87 11.08
C ALA A 88 4.81 -7.22 9.69
N PHE A 89 4.53 -5.91 9.63
CA PHE A 89 4.59 -5.16 8.38
C PHE A 89 6.00 -5.15 7.79
N LEU A 90 7.02 -4.80 8.57
CA LEU A 90 8.41 -4.73 8.10
C LEU A 90 8.89 -6.09 7.58
N LYS A 91 8.54 -7.19 8.27
CA LYS A 91 8.85 -8.54 7.82
C LYS A 91 8.21 -8.86 6.46
N ARG A 92 6.95 -8.45 6.26
CA ARG A 92 6.23 -8.66 5.00
C ARG A 92 6.81 -7.79 3.88
N LEU A 93 7.13 -6.53 4.18
CA LEU A 93 7.77 -5.63 3.23
C LEU A 93 9.13 -6.16 2.78
N LYS A 94 9.94 -6.66 3.72
CA LYS A 94 11.22 -7.28 3.39
C LYS A 94 11.05 -8.45 2.43
N ASN A 95 10.11 -9.36 2.74
CA ASN A 95 9.79 -10.48 1.86
C ASN A 95 9.29 -10.03 0.47
N ASP A 96 8.47 -8.98 0.41
CA ASP A 96 8.00 -8.41 -0.86
C ASP A 96 9.15 -7.86 -1.71
N ILE A 97 10.12 -7.20 -1.08
CA ILE A 97 11.33 -6.70 -1.74
C ILE A 97 12.23 -7.84 -2.20
N GLU A 98 12.46 -8.85 -1.36
CA GLU A 98 13.31 -10.02 -1.68
C GLU A 98 12.78 -10.83 -2.87
N ASN A 99 11.45 -10.87 -3.06
CA ASN A 99 10.80 -11.59 -4.15
C ASN A 99 10.46 -10.69 -5.35
N ALA A 100 10.87 -9.41 -5.34
CA ALA A 100 10.64 -8.50 -6.45
C ALA A 100 11.56 -8.84 -7.64
N ALA A 101 11.14 -8.46 -8.84
CA ALA A 101 11.96 -8.65 -10.03
C ALA A 101 13.22 -7.78 -9.94
N TYR A 102 14.38 -8.34 -10.32
CA TYR A 102 15.63 -7.60 -10.36
C TYR A 102 15.69 -6.70 -11.60
N GLN A 103 15.09 -5.52 -11.50
CA GLN A 103 14.99 -4.52 -12.55
C GLN A 103 15.26 -3.12 -11.96
N LYS A 104 15.84 -2.23 -12.77
CA LYS A 104 16.25 -0.89 -12.32
C LYS A 104 15.07 -0.06 -11.83
N ASP A 105 13.94 -0.09 -12.53
CA ASP A 105 12.71 0.61 -12.16
C ASP A 105 12.10 0.10 -10.85
N VAL A 106 12.21 -1.20 -10.59
CA VAL A 106 11.80 -1.80 -9.32
C VAL A 106 12.70 -1.32 -8.18
N GLU A 107 14.01 -1.33 -8.37
CA GLU A 107 14.98 -0.87 -7.37
C GLU A 107 14.81 0.62 -7.03
N GLU A 108 14.69 1.47 -8.06
CA GLU A 108 14.42 2.89 -7.90
C GLU A 108 13.10 3.13 -7.15
N GLY A 109 12.06 2.35 -7.46
CA GLY A 109 10.79 2.38 -6.75
C GLY A 109 10.91 2.01 -5.26
N ILE A 110 11.71 0.99 -4.93
CA ILE A 110 11.97 0.59 -3.54
C ILE A 110 12.62 1.73 -2.75
N PHE A 111 13.67 2.35 -3.32
CA PHE A 111 14.34 3.48 -2.67
C PHE A 111 13.40 4.67 -2.48
N GLN A 112 12.62 5.01 -3.52
CA GLN A 112 11.63 6.08 -3.46
C GLN A 112 10.61 5.83 -2.35
N PHE A 113 10.11 4.60 -2.23
CA PHE A 113 9.15 4.25 -1.19
C PHE A 113 9.73 4.32 0.21
N ILE A 114 10.95 3.85 0.44
CA ILE A 114 11.62 3.96 1.74
C ILE A 114 11.76 5.45 2.12
N GLN A 115 12.15 6.30 1.17
CA GLN A 115 12.22 7.74 1.38
C GLN A 115 10.85 8.34 1.68
N ASP A 116 9.79 7.91 0.99
CA ASP A 116 8.43 8.36 1.21
C ASP A 116 7.92 7.96 2.60
N ILE A 117 8.25 6.74 3.09
CA ILE A 117 7.95 6.34 4.48
C ILE A 117 8.59 7.33 5.47
N GLY A 118 9.84 7.71 5.24
CA GLY A 118 10.57 8.59 6.15
C GLY A 118 10.15 10.06 6.11
N THR A 119 9.51 10.52 5.03
CA THR A 119 9.33 11.97 4.77
C THR A 119 7.89 12.40 4.47
N ARG A 120 7.09 11.55 3.79
CA ARG A 120 5.76 11.91 3.25
C ARG A 120 4.62 11.11 3.85
N LEU A 121 4.82 9.83 4.15
CA LEU A 121 3.83 8.95 4.78
C LEU A 121 3.84 9.14 6.30
N ARG A 122 3.40 10.32 6.75
CA ARG A 122 3.39 10.68 8.18
C ARG A 122 2.44 9.84 9.03
N ASN A 123 1.45 9.18 8.40
CA ASN A 123 0.44 8.35 9.07
C ASN A 123 0.09 7.10 8.23
N CYS A 124 1.05 6.20 8.02
CA CYS A 124 0.70 4.81 7.69
C CYS A 124 0.17 4.16 8.97
N MET A 125 -1.14 4.19 9.17
CA MET A 125 -1.78 3.47 10.26
C MET A 125 -1.93 2.01 9.82
N PHE A 126 -1.19 1.12 10.46
CA PHE A 126 -1.38 -0.31 10.30
C PHE A 126 -2.51 -0.73 11.23
N LEU A 127 -3.70 -0.92 10.68
CA LEU A 127 -4.77 -1.55 11.44
C LEU A 127 -4.57 -3.07 11.31
N GLY A 128 -4.03 -3.66 12.36
CA GLY A 128 -4.47 -5.00 12.75
C GLY A 128 -5.96 -4.96 13.07
#